data_AF-A0AAW6WYD6-F1
#
_entry.id   AF-A0AAW6WYD6-F1
#
_cell.length_a   1.000
_cell.length_b   1.000
_cell.length_c   1.000
_cell.angle_alpha   90.00
_cell.angle_beta   90.00
_cell.angle_gamma   90.00
#
_symmetry.space_group_name_H-M   'P 1'
#
loop_
_entity.id
_entity.type
_entity.pdbx_description
1 polymer ?
#
loop_
_entity_poly.entity_id
_entity_poly.type
_entity_poly.pdbx_seq_one_letter_code
_entity_poly.pdbx_strand_id
1 'polypeptide(L)'
;MSEDFFSAVDFRRMLQGDTLGGDPVSGFTPLGGLLAPPTDRFTEWARENDAPTGQAAQDANASAQQATTTAEAKPCATCDKNGQYSLAFRVTDTKDDGETCSAGSICAGMYYTIKMEQSGLVYQGTTDENGLTERYFTSSSTETVYLYLGHRSEDDGYPTSQDTDENKIDEAPLFNAPVAAIAEQKIVDALTKRQWKPWKASKKYKGVLNKSESPEPNQYPSPEGGNDTIGIGHKITDAEIASKRFTEGEWAQPLSDEKMEQLRDEDIAKNGGNEIERRVFVPLYYYEVDAMLDLSFNGGPGALKSDASSLYDENGNKNPPKTQVQNLSKLVNADRYSLVPNYLKNHFNTSNKVWSAGVQNRRDMDARMFANEENGYTFLATHSSKKKK
;
A
#
# COMPACT_ATOMS: atom_id res chain seq x y z
N MET A 1 -23.50 7.71 35.81
CA MET A 1 -24.61 6.76 35.75
C MET A 1 -24.73 6.35 34.27
N SER A 2 -23.86 5.53 33.67
CA SER A 2 -23.29 4.21 34.03
C SER A 2 -24.34 3.15 34.30
N GLU A 3 -24.47 2.22 33.37
CA GLU A 3 -24.76 0.78 33.48
C GLU A 3 -24.57 0.23 32.05
N ASP A 4 -23.46 -0.44 31.71
CA ASP A 4 -23.04 -1.81 32.05
C ASP A 4 -24.03 -2.89 31.62
N PHE A 5 -23.62 -3.67 30.63
CA PHE A 5 -24.00 -5.08 30.51
C PHE A 5 -22.75 -5.89 30.15
N PHE A 6 -22.19 -6.53 31.17
CA PHE A 6 -21.27 -7.66 31.08
C PHE A 6 -22.07 -8.96 30.88
N SER A 7 -21.48 -9.93 30.18
CA SER A 7 -21.54 -11.34 30.60
C SER A 7 -20.24 -12.00 30.13
N ALA A 8 -19.33 -12.34 31.06
CA ALA A 8 -19.21 -13.66 31.72
C ALA A 8 -18.57 -14.69 30.74
N VAL A 9 -17.49 -15.42 31.03
CA VAL A 9 -17.15 -16.14 32.26
C VAL A 9 -15.63 -16.35 32.35
N ASP A 10 -15.17 -16.18 33.58
CA ASP A 10 -13.88 -16.45 34.20
C ASP A 10 -13.61 -17.97 34.33
N PHE A 11 -12.44 -18.50 33.91
CA PHE A 11 -11.89 -19.79 34.40
C PHE A 11 -10.39 -19.90 34.04
N ARG A 12 -9.47 -19.42 34.88
CA ARG A 12 -8.74 -20.19 35.92
C ARG A 12 -8.12 -21.53 35.49
N ARG A 13 -6.80 -21.57 35.71
CA ARG A 13 -5.95 -22.71 36.07
C ARG A 13 -5.66 -23.74 34.97
N MET A 14 -4.40 -23.80 34.56
CA MET A 14 -3.45 -24.89 34.86
C MET A 14 -2.09 -24.54 34.21
N LEU A 15 -1.03 -24.32 35.00
CA LEU A 15 0.12 -25.24 35.20
C LEU A 15 0.96 -25.44 33.92
N GLN A 16 2.30 -25.41 33.85
CA GLN A 16 3.46 -25.18 34.73
C GLN A 16 4.72 -25.42 33.83
N GLY A 17 5.90 -24.94 34.25
CA GLY A 17 7.24 -25.31 33.71
C GLY A 17 7.95 -24.15 33.00
N ASP A 18 8.87 -23.42 33.62
CA ASP A 18 10.30 -23.72 33.91
C ASP A 18 11.21 -23.79 32.66
N THR A 19 12.49 -23.43 32.65
CA THR A 19 13.34 -22.29 33.06
C THR A 19 14.70 -22.51 32.32
N LEU A 20 15.60 -21.51 32.34
CA LEU A 20 17.07 -21.55 32.02
C LEU A 20 17.45 -21.46 30.52
N GLY A 21 18.43 -20.68 30.03
CA GLY A 21 19.45 -19.79 30.59
C GLY A 21 20.68 -19.76 29.65
N GLY A 22 21.35 -18.60 29.49
CA GLY A 22 22.77 -18.53 29.04
C GLY A 22 23.11 -17.63 27.83
N ASP A 23 23.65 -16.43 28.10
CA ASP A 23 24.41 -15.55 27.18
C ASP A 23 25.93 -15.91 27.20
N PRO A 24 26.88 -15.10 26.66
CA PRO A 24 27.21 -14.83 25.24
C PRO A 24 28.75 -14.90 24.98
N VAL A 25 29.27 -15.00 23.74
CA VAL A 25 30.66 -14.53 23.45
C VAL A 25 30.90 -14.11 21.99
N SER A 26 31.61 -12.98 21.88
CA SER A 26 32.20 -12.23 20.76
C SER A 26 33.25 -12.92 19.88
N GLY A 27 33.47 -12.42 18.67
CA GLY A 27 34.72 -12.60 17.91
C GLY A 27 34.74 -11.83 16.57
N PHE A 28 35.55 -10.78 16.49
CA PHE A 28 35.79 -9.94 15.31
C PHE A 28 37.27 -10.05 14.92
N THR A 29 37.60 -10.26 13.63
CA THR A 29 38.62 -9.53 12.80
C THR A 29 38.96 -10.28 11.49
N PRO A 30 39.48 -9.58 10.45
CA PRO A 30 39.12 -9.77 9.03
C PRO A 30 40.29 -10.20 8.11
N LEU A 31 40.00 -10.56 6.84
CA LEU A 31 40.69 -10.10 5.60
C LEU A 31 40.29 -10.90 4.34
N GLY A 32 39.83 -10.18 3.30
CA GLY A 32 40.22 -10.36 1.89
C GLY A 32 39.77 -11.61 1.11
N GLY A 33 38.73 -11.47 0.29
CA GLY A 33 38.42 -12.41 -0.81
C GLY A 33 37.48 -11.75 -1.82
N LEU A 34 37.87 -11.78 -3.09
CA LEU A 34 37.25 -11.07 -4.21
C LEU A 34 35.73 -11.32 -4.34
N LEU A 35 34.95 -10.24 -4.45
CA LEU A 35 33.55 -10.28 -4.86
C LEU A 35 33.47 -10.78 -6.31
N ALA A 36 32.89 -11.97 -6.49
CA ALA A 36 32.31 -12.34 -7.78
C ALA A 36 31.17 -11.36 -8.10
N PRO A 37 30.99 -10.95 -9.37
CA PRO A 37 29.85 -10.12 -9.74
C PRO A 37 28.56 -10.88 -9.40
N PRO A 38 27.53 -10.20 -8.85
CA PRO A 38 26.25 -10.84 -8.60
C PRO A 38 25.72 -11.35 -9.94
N THR A 39 25.54 -12.66 -10.03
CA THR A 39 24.78 -13.29 -11.11
C THR A 39 23.43 -12.61 -11.21
N ASP A 40 23.11 -12.21 -12.43
CA ASP A 40 21.95 -11.42 -12.80
C ASP A 40 20.65 -12.12 -12.40
N ARG A 41 20.11 -11.76 -11.22
CA ARG A 41 18.86 -12.28 -10.63
C ARG A 41 17.64 -12.09 -11.55
N PHE A 42 17.77 -11.24 -12.58
CA PHE A 42 16.79 -11.08 -13.63
C PHE A 42 16.65 -12.34 -14.51
N THR A 43 17.74 -13.06 -14.73
CA THR A 43 17.76 -14.26 -15.60
C THR A 43 17.14 -15.49 -14.92
N GLU A 44 17.13 -15.54 -13.58
CA GLU A 44 16.40 -16.57 -12.82
C GLU A 44 14.90 -16.25 -12.75
N TRP A 45 14.51 -14.99 -12.54
CA TRP A 45 13.10 -14.57 -12.54
C TRP A 45 12.40 -14.76 -13.88
N ALA A 46 13.06 -14.41 -14.99
CA ALA A 46 12.49 -14.54 -16.34
C ALA A 46 12.32 -16.00 -16.80
N ARG A 47 13.11 -16.93 -16.25
CA ARG A 47 13.05 -18.36 -16.57
C ARG A 47 11.91 -19.09 -15.83
N GLU A 48 11.46 -18.54 -14.71
CA GLU A 48 10.40 -19.11 -13.87
C GLU A 48 8.97 -18.64 -14.23
N ASN A 49 8.83 -17.65 -15.13
CA ASN A 49 7.53 -16.98 -15.39
C ASN A 49 7.14 -16.88 -16.89
N ASP A 50 7.68 -17.75 -17.77
CA ASP A 50 7.29 -17.86 -19.20
C ASP A 50 7.16 -16.51 -19.96
N ALA A 51 8.11 -15.60 -19.73
CA ALA A 51 8.17 -14.34 -20.47
C ALA A 51 8.58 -14.57 -21.94
N PRO A 52 7.96 -13.88 -22.93
CA PRO A 52 8.31 -14.03 -24.34
C PRO A 52 9.76 -13.61 -24.58
N THR A 53 10.54 -14.50 -25.20
CA THR A 53 11.99 -14.29 -25.36
C THR A 53 12.34 -13.40 -26.56
N GLY A 54 13.30 -12.50 -26.32
CA GLY A 54 14.29 -11.96 -27.27
C GLY A 54 13.81 -11.09 -28.43
N GLN A 55 12.98 -11.63 -29.32
CA GLN A 55 12.63 -10.98 -30.58
C GLN A 55 11.35 -10.13 -30.45
N ALA A 56 10.35 -10.60 -29.70
CA ALA A 56 9.08 -9.90 -29.51
C ALA A 56 9.21 -8.57 -28.73
N ALA A 57 10.20 -8.47 -27.84
CA ALA A 57 10.49 -7.25 -27.08
C ALA A 57 11.17 -6.15 -27.92
N GLN A 58 11.87 -6.52 -29.00
CA GLN A 58 12.53 -5.55 -29.88
C GLN A 58 11.53 -4.91 -30.86
N ASP A 59 10.55 -5.66 -31.35
CA ASP A 59 9.50 -5.14 -32.23
C ASP A 59 8.48 -4.25 -31.49
N ALA A 60 8.25 -4.50 -30.19
CA ALA A 60 7.41 -3.66 -29.33
C ALA A 60 8.04 -2.28 -29.04
N ASN A 61 9.37 -2.21 -28.88
CA ASN A 61 10.07 -0.95 -28.61
C ASN A 61 10.08 0.00 -29.80
N ALA A 62 10.19 -0.52 -31.04
CA ALA A 62 10.11 0.30 -32.25
C ALA A 62 8.69 0.84 -32.49
N SER A 63 7.67 0.11 -32.04
CA SER A 63 6.25 0.50 -32.14
C SER A 63 5.83 1.54 -31.08
N ALA A 64 6.45 1.51 -29.89
CA ALA A 64 6.17 2.44 -28.79
C ALA A 64 6.74 3.85 -29.01
N GLN A 65 7.83 4.00 -29.78
CA GLN A 65 8.37 5.32 -30.14
C GLN A 65 7.56 6.04 -31.22
N GLN A 66 6.56 5.40 -31.82
CA GLN A 66 5.76 5.97 -32.92
C GLN A 66 4.27 6.18 -32.60
N ALA A 67 3.83 5.92 -31.37
CA ALA A 67 2.55 6.41 -30.87
C ALA A 67 2.70 7.85 -30.36
N THR A 68 2.85 8.80 -31.29
CA THR A 68 2.59 10.21 -31.02
C THR A 68 1.11 10.32 -30.67
N THR A 69 0.77 10.25 -29.39
CA THR A 69 -0.61 10.45 -28.94
C THR A 69 -1.01 11.87 -29.33
N THR A 70 -2.04 12.01 -30.16
CA THR A 70 -2.75 13.26 -30.49
C THR A 70 -3.44 13.93 -29.28
N ALA A 71 -3.06 13.54 -28.07
CA ALA A 71 -3.67 13.97 -26.83
C ALA A 71 -3.09 15.35 -26.45
N GLU A 72 -3.92 16.38 -26.58
CA GLU A 72 -3.60 17.74 -26.12
C GLU A 72 -3.94 17.86 -24.63
N ALA A 73 -2.92 18.14 -23.80
CA ALA A 73 -3.14 18.48 -22.41
C ALA A 73 -4.00 19.76 -22.28
N LYS A 74 -5.12 19.64 -21.56
CA LYS A 74 -6.04 20.77 -21.33
C LYS A 74 -5.33 21.89 -20.55
N PRO A 75 -5.56 23.17 -20.87
CA PRO A 75 -4.98 24.27 -20.09
C PRO A 75 -5.37 24.17 -18.62
N CYS A 76 -4.42 24.41 -17.72
CA CYS A 76 -4.72 24.43 -16.30
C CYS A 76 -5.81 25.45 -15.98
N ALA A 77 -6.78 25.02 -15.17
CA ALA A 77 -8.00 25.79 -14.95
C ALA A 77 -7.74 27.09 -14.17
N THR A 78 -6.77 27.07 -13.25
CA THR A 78 -6.50 28.16 -12.30
C THR A 78 -5.22 28.96 -12.59
N CYS A 79 -4.40 28.52 -13.54
CA CYS A 79 -3.16 29.23 -13.90
C CYS A 79 -3.41 30.46 -14.78
N ASP A 80 -2.46 31.40 -14.80
CA ASP A 80 -2.45 32.49 -15.78
C ASP A 80 -2.08 31.96 -17.18
N LYS A 81 -3.06 31.98 -18.09
CA LYS A 81 -2.91 31.47 -19.46
C LYS A 81 -2.19 32.44 -20.40
N ASN A 82 -1.83 33.64 -19.94
CA ASN A 82 -1.08 34.62 -20.74
C ASN A 82 0.44 34.36 -20.76
N GLY A 83 0.91 33.29 -20.12
CA GLY A 83 2.30 32.85 -20.20
C GLY A 83 2.76 32.67 -21.65
N GLN A 84 4.07 32.76 -21.89
CA GLN A 84 4.69 32.53 -23.21
C GLN A 84 5.28 31.11 -23.31
N TYR A 85 5.46 30.46 -22.17
CA TYR A 85 6.03 29.14 -22.03
C TYR A 85 5.04 28.21 -21.33
N SER A 86 5.10 26.92 -21.64
CA SER A 86 4.25 25.92 -21.01
C SER A 86 4.91 24.55 -20.90
N LEU A 87 4.32 23.71 -20.05
CA LEU A 87 4.66 22.30 -19.92
C LEU A 87 3.43 21.50 -19.47
N ALA A 88 3.32 20.26 -19.92
CA ALA A 88 2.49 19.23 -19.32
C ALA A 88 3.30 17.95 -19.12
N PHE A 89 2.82 17.05 -18.27
CA PHE A 89 3.41 15.73 -18.06
C PHE A 89 2.44 14.64 -18.48
N ARG A 90 2.99 13.51 -18.92
CA ARG A 90 2.25 12.25 -19.08
C ARG A 90 2.82 11.25 -18.09
N VAL A 91 2.04 10.88 -17.09
CA VAL A 91 2.45 9.90 -16.09
C VAL A 91 2.21 8.51 -16.66
N THR A 92 3.27 7.71 -16.69
CA THR A 92 3.22 6.30 -17.08
C THR A 92 3.82 5.44 -15.98
N ASP A 93 3.20 4.29 -15.71
CA ASP A 93 3.79 3.28 -14.84
C ASP A 93 4.65 2.28 -15.64
N THR A 94 5.65 1.70 -14.99
CA THR A 94 6.34 0.53 -15.51
C THR A 94 5.48 -0.71 -15.23
N LYS A 95 4.88 -1.31 -16.26
CA LYS A 95 4.39 -2.69 -16.16
C LYS A 95 5.38 -3.67 -16.80
N ASP A 96 5.56 -4.81 -16.13
CA ASP A 96 6.43 -5.91 -16.58
C ASP A 96 5.83 -6.75 -17.72
N ASP A 97 4.59 -6.47 -18.15
CA ASP A 97 3.83 -7.23 -19.17
C ASP A 97 3.63 -6.48 -20.51
N GLY A 98 4.19 -5.27 -20.66
CA GLY A 98 4.04 -4.46 -21.86
C GLY A 98 2.69 -3.74 -21.99
N GLU A 99 1.75 -3.93 -21.06
CA GLU A 99 0.62 -3.01 -20.93
C GLU A 99 1.09 -1.83 -20.09
N THR A 100 1.63 -0.79 -20.71
CA THR A 100 1.78 0.49 -20.02
C THR A 100 0.42 0.94 -19.45
N CYS A 101 0.40 2.08 -18.77
CA CYS A 101 -0.65 3.06 -19.02
C CYS A 101 -0.84 3.35 -20.54
N SER A 102 -1.06 2.33 -21.37
CA SER A 102 -1.32 2.41 -22.79
C SER A 102 -2.78 2.76 -22.95
N ALA A 103 -3.03 3.91 -23.59
CA ALA A 103 -4.32 4.45 -24.00
C ALA A 103 -5.50 3.47 -23.86
N GLY A 104 -6.34 3.70 -22.84
CA GLY A 104 -7.49 2.85 -22.56
C GLY A 104 -7.88 2.84 -21.09
N SER A 105 -8.71 3.81 -20.68
CA SER A 105 -9.49 3.91 -19.43
C SER A 105 -8.77 3.82 -18.07
N ILE A 106 -7.53 3.33 -18.00
CA ILE A 106 -6.94 2.91 -16.74
C ILE A 106 -6.21 4.06 -16.05
N CYS A 107 -5.75 5.11 -16.74
CA CYS A 107 -4.83 6.11 -16.15
C CYS A 107 -5.51 7.39 -15.61
N ALA A 108 -6.85 7.43 -15.63
CA ALA A 108 -7.61 8.58 -15.18
C ALA A 108 -7.65 8.69 -13.64
N GLY A 109 -7.57 9.93 -13.16
CA GLY A 109 -7.85 10.24 -11.76
C GLY A 109 -6.65 10.07 -10.82
N MET A 110 -5.41 9.94 -11.32
CA MET A 110 -4.23 9.94 -10.47
C MET A 110 -4.02 11.35 -9.91
N TYR A 111 -3.96 11.47 -8.59
CA TYR A 111 -3.69 12.70 -7.88
C TYR A 111 -2.23 13.08 -8.12
N TYR A 112 -2.00 14.37 -8.40
CA TYR A 112 -0.67 14.93 -8.52
C TYR A 112 -0.62 16.34 -7.95
N THR A 113 0.60 16.78 -7.67
CA THR A 113 0.94 18.17 -7.35
C THR A 113 2.02 18.66 -8.30
N ILE A 114 1.88 19.90 -8.77
CA ILE A 114 2.86 20.62 -9.57
C ILE A 114 3.41 21.77 -8.75
N LYS A 115 4.72 21.93 -8.74
CA LYS A 115 5.41 23.09 -8.17
C LYS A 115 6.25 23.77 -9.24
N MET A 116 6.06 25.06 -9.42
CA MET A 116 6.90 25.89 -10.29
C MET A 116 8.01 26.51 -9.44
N GLU A 117 9.26 26.28 -9.82
CA GLU A 117 10.43 26.58 -8.98
C GLU A 117 10.62 28.07 -8.71
N GLN A 118 10.64 28.88 -9.77
CA GLN A 118 10.94 30.30 -9.71
C GLN A 118 9.74 31.12 -9.24
N SER A 119 8.55 30.82 -9.77
CA SER A 119 7.32 31.52 -9.38
C SER A 119 6.78 31.07 -8.03
N GLY A 120 7.19 29.89 -7.54
CA GLY A 120 6.69 29.31 -6.29
C GLY A 120 5.24 28.83 -6.35
N LEU A 121 4.60 28.87 -7.52
CA LEU A 121 3.20 28.48 -7.70
C LEU A 121 3.03 26.96 -7.52
N VAL A 122 1.96 26.58 -6.83
CA VAL A 122 1.60 25.18 -6.57
C VAL A 122 0.20 24.90 -7.13
N TYR A 123 0.07 23.78 -7.84
CA TYR A 123 -1.20 23.32 -8.41
C TYR A 123 -1.44 21.87 -8.02
N GLN A 124 -2.67 21.53 -7.70
CA GLN A 124 -3.11 20.16 -7.50
C GLN A 124 -4.07 19.78 -8.62
N GLY A 125 -4.02 18.54 -9.07
CA GLY A 125 -4.90 18.07 -10.12
C GLY A 125 -5.02 16.57 -10.19
N THR A 126 -5.73 16.10 -11.21
CA THR A 126 -5.88 14.69 -11.52
C THR A 126 -5.56 14.42 -12.97
N THR A 127 -4.93 13.29 -13.26
CA THR A 127 -4.64 12.91 -14.65
C THR A 127 -5.91 12.59 -15.44
N ASP A 128 -5.87 12.81 -16.74
CA ASP A 128 -6.91 12.35 -17.66
C ASP A 128 -6.75 10.85 -18.02
N GLU A 129 -7.60 10.35 -18.91
CA GLU A 129 -7.59 8.95 -19.37
C GLU A 129 -6.28 8.49 -20.03
N ASN A 130 -5.42 9.42 -20.44
CA ASN A 130 -4.11 9.15 -21.05
C ASN A 130 -2.95 9.36 -20.05
N GLY A 131 -3.25 9.59 -18.77
CA GLY A 131 -2.23 9.91 -17.76
C GLY A 131 -1.71 11.34 -17.89
N LEU A 132 -2.35 12.22 -18.69
CA LEU A 132 -1.89 13.60 -18.86
C LEU A 132 -2.30 14.47 -17.69
N THR A 133 -1.37 15.31 -17.24
CA THR A 133 -1.67 16.44 -16.38
C THR A 133 -2.28 17.59 -17.19
N GLU A 134 -2.81 18.61 -16.51
CA GLU A 134 -3.11 19.87 -17.17
C GLU A 134 -1.83 20.52 -17.74
N ARG A 135 -1.99 21.50 -18.63
CA ARG A 135 -0.89 22.31 -19.15
C ARG A 135 -0.69 23.55 -18.28
N TYR A 136 0.52 23.72 -17.77
CA TYR A 136 0.93 24.84 -16.90
C TYR A 136 1.66 25.89 -17.72
N PHE A 137 1.38 27.16 -17.41
CA PHE A 137 1.86 28.31 -18.18
C PHE A 137 2.69 29.24 -17.30
N THR A 138 3.68 29.89 -17.89
CA THR A 138 4.54 30.86 -17.22
C THR A 138 5.09 31.90 -18.20
N SER A 139 5.44 33.08 -17.71
CA SER A 139 6.15 34.11 -18.46
C SER A 139 7.66 33.92 -18.46
N SER A 140 8.22 33.07 -17.59
CA SER A 140 9.67 32.85 -17.49
C SER A 140 10.13 31.71 -18.39
N SER A 141 11.12 31.97 -19.25
CA SER A 141 11.74 30.95 -20.12
C SER A 141 12.64 29.96 -19.39
N THR A 142 13.01 30.29 -18.15
CA THR A 142 13.94 29.49 -17.33
C THR A 142 13.22 28.75 -16.20
N GLU A 143 11.89 28.80 -16.16
CA GLU A 143 11.09 28.10 -15.15
C GLU A 143 11.26 26.58 -15.24
N THR A 144 11.45 25.95 -14.08
CA THR A 144 11.44 24.49 -13.93
C THR A 144 10.13 24.09 -13.27
N VAL A 145 9.48 23.08 -13.83
CA VAL A 145 8.25 22.54 -13.27
C VAL A 145 8.56 21.18 -12.66
N TYR A 146 8.15 20.99 -11.42
CA TYR A 146 8.28 19.75 -10.65
C TYR A 146 6.94 19.06 -10.53
N LEU A 147 6.93 17.75 -10.76
CA LEU A 147 5.76 16.88 -10.64
C LEU A 147 5.92 15.95 -9.44
N TYR A 148 4.88 15.87 -8.61
CA TYR A 148 4.74 14.96 -7.47
C TYR A 148 3.46 14.13 -7.62
N LEU A 149 3.44 12.92 -7.08
CA LEU A 149 2.25 12.07 -7.06
C LEU A 149 1.53 12.25 -5.72
N GLY A 150 0.25 12.63 -5.76
CA GLY A 150 -0.55 12.98 -4.59
C GLY A 150 -0.85 14.48 -4.47
N HIS A 151 -1.83 14.82 -3.64
CA HIS A 151 -2.25 16.20 -3.33
C HIS A 151 -1.55 16.69 -2.07
N ARG A 152 -0.36 17.29 -2.23
CA ARG A 152 0.41 17.87 -1.12
C ARG A 152 -0.19 19.22 -0.71
N SER A 153 -0.47 19.44 0.57
CA SER A 153 -0.93 20.76 1.08
C SER A 153 0.12 21.40 2.00
N GLU A 154 0.06 22.72 2.17
CA GLU A 154 0.97 23.45 3.07
C GLU A 154 0.56 23.32 4.56
N ASP A 155 -0.73 23.08 4.82
CA ASP A 155 -1.32 23.01 6.16
C ASP A 155 -1.39 21.58 6.75
N ASP A 156 -0.80 20.58 6.10
CA ASP A 156 -0.84 19.18 6.57
C ASP A 156 0.33 18.80 7.51
N GLY A 157 1.08 19.80 7.98
CA GLY A 157 2.17 19.61 8.94
C GLY A 157 3.55 19.42 8.29
N TYR A 158 3.69 19.63 6.99
CA TYR A 158 4.99 19.62 6.30
C TYR A 158 5.73 20.95 6.46
N PRO A 159 7.04 20.94 6.78
CA PRO A 159 7.84 22.16 6.71
C PRO A 159 7.97 22.62 5.25
N THR A 160 7.75 23.91 5.00
CA THR A 160 7.94 24.56 3.69
C THR A 160 9.40 24.54 3.21
N SER A 161 10.33 24.30 4.14
CA SER A 161 11.75 24.04 3.90
C SER A 161 12.03 22.53 3.94
N GLN A 162 12.72 22.04 2.91
CA GLN A 162 13.02 20.63 2.69
C GLN A 162 14.04 20.09 3.70
N ASP A 163 13.62 19.22 4.62
CA ASP A 163 14.56 18.27 5.21
C ASP A 163 14.78 17.11 4.21
N THR A 164 16.02 16.73 3.97
CA THR A 164 16.40 15.83 2.87
C THR A 164 16.02 14.38 3.10
N ASP A 165 15.78 13.96 4.34
CA ASP A 165 15.58 12.55 4.67
C ASP A 165 14.10 12.14 4.65
N GLU A 166 13.19 12.97 5.16
CA GLU A 166 11.74 12.73 5.09
C GLU A 166 11.24 12.78 3.64
N ASN A 167 11.74 13.72 2.82
CA ASN A 167 11.44 13.81 1.39
C ASN A 167 11.99 12.65 0.54
N LYS A 168 12.93 11.84 1.05
CA LYS A 168 13.34 10.61 0.35
C LYS A 168 12.29 9.51 0.52
N ILE A 169 11.50 9.57 1.59
CA ILE A 169 10.46 8.60 1.92
C ILE A 169 9.10 9.08 1.38
N ASP A 170 8.77 10.35 1.62
CA ASP A 170 7.65 11.08 0.99
C ASP A 170 8.09 11.50 -0.41
N GLU A 171 8.03 10.55 -1.35
CA GLU A 171 8.47 10.64 -2.74
C GLU A 171 9.04 11.99 -3.17
N ALA A 172 10.35 12.07 -3.38
CA ALA A 172 10.98 13.14 -4.13
C ALA A 172 10.18 13.40 -5.43
N PRO A 173 10.23 14.63 -6.00
CA PRO A 173 9.50 14.90 -7.24
C PRO A 173 9.75 13.80 -8.26
N LEU A 174 8.67 13.18 -8.74
CA LEU A 174 8.72 12.08 -9.70
C LEU A 174 9.52 12.49 -10.92
N PHE A 175 9.31 13.73 -11.37
CA PHE A 175 10.01 14.30 -12.50
C PHE A 175 10.12 15.81 -12.37
N ASN A 176 11.12 16.39 -13.03
CA ASN A 176 11.20 17.83 -13.26
C ASN A 176 11.67 18.09 -14.69
N ALA A 177 11.17 19.17 -15.28
CA ALA A 177 11.61 19.58 -16.60
C ALA A 177 11.48 21.10 -16.78
N PRO A 178 12.35 21.72 -17.60
CA PRO A 178 12.19 23.11 -17.98
C PRO A 178 10.96 23.26 -18.89
N VAL A 179 10.32 24.42 -18.80
CA VAL A 179 9.25 24.81 -19.74
C VAL A 179 9.79 24.99 -21.16
N ALA A 180 8.90 25.06 -22.14
CA ALA A 180 9.21 25.37 -23.53
C ALA A 180 8.20 26.36 -24.13
N ALA A 181 8.48 26.94 -25.30
CA ALA A 181 7.55 27.88 -25.92
C ALA A 181 6.20 27.20 -26.18
N ILE A 182 5.09 27.91 -26.01
CA ILE A 182 3.73 27.32 -26.14
C ILE A 182 3.51 26.65 -27.50
N ALA A 183 4.09 27.20 -28.57
CA ALA A 183 4.00 26.64 -29.92
C ALA A 183 4.58 25.22 -30.03
N GLU A 184 5.48 24.83 -29.12
CA GLU A 184 6.06 23.49 -29.08
C GLU A 184 5.12 22.46 -28.43
N GLN A 185 4.07 22.92 -27.73
CA GLN A 185 3.12 22.08 -27.00
C GLN A 185 3.79 20.98 -26.13
N LYS A 186 4.96 21.27 -25.54
CA LYS A 186 5.80 20.27 -24.86
C LYS A 186 5.01 19.44 -23.83
N ILE A 187 5.16 18.12 -23.95
CA ILE A 187 4.70 17.09 -23.01
C ILE A 187 5.94 16.27 -22.63
N VAL A 188 6.10 15.97 -21.36
CA VAL A 188 7.20 15.16 -20.83
C VAL A 188 6.64 13.87 -20.23
N ASP A 189 7.20 12.74 -20.65
CA ASP A 189 6.85 11.44 -20.09
C ASP A 189 7.53 11.25 -18.72
N ALA A 190 6.71 11.09 -17.69
CA ALA A 190 7.13 10.86 -16.31
C ALA A 190 6.86 9.39 -15.94
N LEU A 191 7.92 8.58 -16.00
CA LEU A 191 7.84 7.15 -15.70
C LEU A 191 7.96 6.89 -14.19
N THR A 192 7.00 6.16 -13.62
CA THR A 192 7.02 5.70 -12.23
C THR A 192 7.12 4.18 -12.12
N LYS A 193 7.76 3.68 -11.07
CA LYS A 193 7.77 2.25 -10.73
C LYS A 193 6.54 1.80 -9.94
N ARG A 194 5.73 2.76 -9.50
CA ARG A 194 4.48 2.53 -8.78
C ARG A 194 3.40 2.16 -9.78
N GLN A 195 2.54 1.23 -9.38
CA GLN A 195 1.50 0.73 -10.27
C GLN A 195 0.17 1.37 -9.96
N TRP A 196 -0.54 1.73 -11.02
CA TRP A 196 -1.90 2.19 -10.90
C TRP A 196 -2.89 1.02 -10.84
N LYS A 197 -4.13 1.35 -10.49
CA LYS A 197 -5.27 0.43 -10.36
C LYS A 197 -5.52 -0.40 -11.63
N PRO A 198 -6.21 -1.56 -11.53
CA PRO A 198 -6.67 -2.20 -10.29
C PRO A 198 -5.53 -2.91 -9.57
N TRP A 199 -5.46 -2.74 -8.24
CA TRP A 199 -4.45 -3.38 -7.43
C TRP A 199 -4.83 -4.80 -7.04
N LYS A 200 -3.84 -5.69 -7.02
CA LYS A 200 -4.01 -7.09 -6.62
C LYS A 200 -3.01 -7.44 -5.53
N ALA A 201 -3.45 -8.27 -4.59
CA ALA A 201 -2.56 -8.88 -3.60
C ALA A 201 -1.43 -9.64 -4.28
N SER A 202 -0.19 -9.43 -3.83
CA SER A 202 0.94 -10.20 -4.34
C SER A 202 0.88 -11.66 -3.90
N LYS A 203 1.57 -12.54 -4.64
CA LYS A 203 1.77 -13.95 -4.23
C LYS A 203 2.45 -14.04 -2.86
N LYS A 204 3.36 -13.12 -2.55
CA LYS A 204 4.11 -13.09 -1.28
C LYS A 204 3.17 -12.82 -0.10
N TYR A 205 2.29 -11.83 -0.23
CA TYR A 205 1.27 -11.53 0.78
C TYR A 205 0.26 -12.67 0.95
N LYS A 206 -0.24 -13.26 -0.14
CA LYS A 206 -1.11 -14.45 -0.07
C LYS A 206 -0.44 -15.60 0.71
N GLY A 207 0.87 -15.79 0.53
CA GLY A 207 1.66 -16.76 1.30
C GLY A 207 1.78 -16.43 2.80
N VAL A 208 1.75 -15.15 3.17
CA VAL A 208 1.70 -14.71 4.58
C VAL A 208 0.36 -15.08 5.20
N LEU A 209 -0.76 -14.77 4.54
CA LEU A 209 -2.10 -15.11 5.03
C LEU A 209 -2.28 -16.61 5.23
N ASN A 210 -1.82 -17.43 4.28
CA ASN A 210 -1.88 -18.87 4.40
C ASN A 210 -1.15 -19.37 5.66
N LYS A 211 -0.02 -18.73 6.03
CA LYS A 211 0.74 -19.10 7.23
C LYS A 211 0.11 -18.56 8.52
N SER A 212 -0.42 -17.34 8.49
CA SER A 212 -0.93 -16.68 9.70
C SER A 212 -2.32 -17.15 10.10
N GLU A 213 -3.19 -17.42 9.12
CA GLU A 213 -4.56 -17.85 9.39
C GLU A 213 -4.69 -19.37 9.50
N SER A 214 -3.74 -20.13 8.94
CA SER A 214 -3.74 -21.60 8.81
C SER A 214 -4.93 -22.12 7.98
N PRO A 215 -4.71 -22.76 6.82
CA PRO A 215 -5.82 -23.24 5.98
C PRO A 215 -6.56 -24.40 6.67
N GLU A 216 -7.87 -24.28 6.81
CA GLU A 216 -8.72 -25.35 7.35
C GLU A 216 -9.92 -25.61 6.41
N PRO A 217 -10.00 -26.77 5.76
CA PRO A 217 -11.06 -27.05 4.78
C PRO A 217 -12.45 -27.22 5.41
N ASN A 218 -12.55 -27.39 6.73
CA ASN A 218 -13.81 -27.54 7.45
C ASN A 218 -14.14 -26.30 8.31
N GLN A 219 -15.40 -26.17 8.72
CA GLN A 219 -15.77 -25.15 9.69
C GLN A 219 -15.13 -25.44 11.06
N TYR A 220 -14.64 -24.40 11.72
CA TYR A 220 -14.06 -24.45 13.06
C TYR A 220 -14.47 -23.25 13.91
N PRO A 221 -14.53 -23.38 15.25
CA PRO A 221 -14.93 -22.27 16.11
C PRO A 221 -13.98 -21.06 16.01
N SER A 222 -14.55 -19.86 15.87
CA SER A 222 -13.77 -18.62 15.85
C SER A 222 -13.15 -18.32 17.22
N PRO A 223 -11.84 -17.99 17.31
CA PRO A 223 -11.20 -17.63 18.58
C PRO A 223 -11.82 -16.41 19.28
N GLU A 224 -12.45 -15.51 18.53
CA GLU A 224 -13.12 -14.32 19.05
C GLU A 224 -14.60 -14.57 19.44
N GLY A 225 -15.09 -15.78 19.19
CA GLY A 225 -16.50 -16.14 19.32
C GLY A 225 -17.38 -15.61 18.18
N GLY A 226 -18.67 -15.95 18.25
CA GLY A 226 -19.64 -15.71 17.18
C GLY A 226 -19.65 -16.85 16.17
N ASN A 227 -19.87 -16.52 14.90
CA ASN A 227 -19.92 -17.52 13.83
C ASN A 227 -18.58 -18.23 13.65
N ASP A 228 -18.67 -19.48 13.19
CA ASP A 228 -17.52 -20.31 12.85
C ASP A 228 -16.70 -19.70 11.69
N THR A 229 -15.46 -20.15 11.59
CA THR A 229 -14.50 -19.79 10.56
C THR A 229 -14.25 -20.99 9.65
N ILE A 230 -13.87 -20.76 8.39
CA ILE A 230 -13.49 -21.81 7.43
C ILE A 230 -12.39 -21.29 6.49
N GLY A 231 -11.67 -22.19 5.82
CA GLY A 231 -10.67 -21.85 4.81
C GLY A 231 -9.48 -21.12 5.44
N ILE A 232 -9.08 -19.99 4.84
CA ILE A 232 -7.95 -19.18 5.29
C ILE A 232 -8.50 -17.98 6.06
N GLY A 233 -8.94 -18.22 7.31
CA GLY A 233 -9.40 -17.16 8.21
C GLY A 233 -10.75 -16.53 7.87
N HIS A 234 -11.56 -17.14 6.99
CA HIS A 234 -12.86 -16.58 6.59
C HIS A 234 -13.90 -16.77 7.69
N LYS A 235 -14.35 -15.67 8.31
CA LYS A 235 -15.45 -15.70 9.28
C LYS A 235 -16.79 -15.80 8.55
N ILE A 236 -17.50 -16.90 8.76
CA ILE A 236 -18.75 -17.20 8.06
C ILE A 236 -19.82 -16.17 8.45
N THR A 237 -20.47 -15.57 7.46
CA THR A 237 -21.52 -14.59 7.69
C THR A 237 -22.89 -15.25 7.89
N ASP A 238 -23.82 -14.56 8.56
CA ASP A 238 -25.21 -15.04 8.71
C ASP A 238 -25.89 -15.29 7.36
N ALA A 239 -25.53 -14.49 6.33
CA ALA A 239 -26.03 -14.66 4.98
C ALA A 239 -25.52 -15.97 4.33
N GLU A 240 -24.29 -16.37 4.61
CA GLU A 240 -23.71 -17.63 4.12
C GLU A 240 -24.28 -18.84 4.84
N ILE A 241 -24.61 -18.71 6.11
CA ILE A 241 -25.36 -19.72 6.86
C ILE A 241 -26.77 -19.87 6.27
N ALA A 242 -27.48 -18.75 6.08
CA ALA A 242 -28.84 -18.75 5.55
C ALA A 242 -28.93 -19.31 4.12
N SER A 243 -27.92 -19.02 3.29
CA SER A 243 -27.81 -19.55 1.93
C SER A 243 -27.21 -20.96 1.86
N LYS A 244 -26.80 -21.53 3.00
CA LYS A 244 -26.17 -22.86 3.11
C LYS A 244 -24.89 -23.00 2.28
N ARG A 245 -24.17 -21.90 2.05
CA ARG A 245 -22.99 -21.84 1.16
C ARG A 245 -22.01 -22.98 1.43
N PHE A 246 -21.69 -23.23 2.70
CA PHE A 246 -20.67 -24.20 3.09
C PHE A 246 -21.20 -25.61 3.43
N THR A 247 -22.50 -25.84 3.26
CA THR A 247 -23.14 -27.14 3.54
C THR A 247 -23.77 -27.78 2.31
N GLU A 248 -24.04 -27.01 1.25
CA GLU A 248 -24.67 -27.49 0.01
C GLU A 248 -23.99 -26.86 -1.23
N GLY A 249 -24.02 -27.57 -2.36
CA GLY A 249 -23.51 -27.06 -3.64
C GLY A 249 -21.99 -27.07 -3.78
N GLU A 250 -21.48 -26.17 -4.62
CA GLU A 250 -20.07 -26.15 -5.05
C GLU A 250 -19.07 -25.69 -3.97
N TRP A 251 -19.60 -25.16 -2.85
CA TRP A 251 -18.85 -24.68 -1.69
C TRP A 251 -19.02 -25.58 -0.47
N ALA A 252 -19.69 -26.74 -0.62
CA ALA A 252 -19.86 -27.69 0.47
C ALA A 252 -18.51 -28.19 0.99
N GLN A 253 -18.33 -28.16 2.31
CA GLN A 253 -17.12 -28.65 2.96
C GLN A 253 -16.96 -30.18 2.82
N PRO A 254 -15.72 -30.72 2.83
CA PRO A 254 -14.45 -30.00 2.94
C PRO A 254 -14.12 -29.19 1.68
N LEU A 255 -13.65 -27.96 1.86
CA LEU A 255 -13.22 -27.12 0.74
C LEU A 255 -11.95 -27.69 0.08
N SER A 256 -11.86 -27.60 -1.25
CA SER A 256 -10.60 -27.81 -1.95
C SER A 256 -9.65 -26.64 -1.72
N ASP A 257 -8.35 -26.84 -1.95
CA ASP A 257 -7.34 -25.77 -1.91
C ASP A 257 -7.73 -24.60 -2.81
N GLU A 258 -8.19 -24.90 -4.04
CA GLU A 258 -8.68 -23.89 -4.99
C GLU A 258 -9.85 -23.06 -4.43
N LYS A 259 -10.81 -23.70 -3.73
CA LYS A 259 -11.93 -22.99 -3.11
C LYS A 259 -11.49 -22.17 -1.90
N MET A 260 -10.53 -22.66 -1.10
CA MET A 260 -9.97 -21.88 0.00
C MET A 260 -9.22 -20.64 -0.52
N GLU A 261 -8.46 -20.78 -1.62
CA GLU A 261 -7.79 -19.65 -2.27
C GLU A 261 -8.77 -18.66 -2.90
N GLN A 262 -9.83 -19.16 -3.54
CA GLN A 262 -10.90 -18.32 -4.08
C GLN A 262 -11.60 -17.53 -2.96
N LEU A 263 -11.91 -18.16 -1.82
CA LEU A 263 -12.53 -17.51 -0.68
C LEU A 263 -11.61 -16.44 -0.06
N ARG A 264 -10.31 -16.73 0.07
CA ARG A 264 -9.31 -15.74 0.51
C ARG A 264 -9.28 -14.53 -0.42
N ASP A 265 -9.28 -14.76 -1.74
CA ASP A 265 -9.24 -13.67 -2.71
C ASP A 265 -10.53 -12.83 -2.69
N GLU A 266 -11.70 -13.46 -2.46
CA GLU A 266 -12.96 -12.76 -2.19
C GLU A 266 -12.88 -11.88 -0.93
N ASP A 267 -12.32 -12.39 0.16
CA ASP A 267 -12.17 -11.65 1.41
C ASP A 267 -11.17 -10.49 1.28
N ILE A 268 -10.05 -10.69 0.59
CA ILE A 268 -9.09 -9.60 0.29
C ILE A 268 -9.79 -8.49 -0.49
N ALA A 269 -10.54 -8.85 -1.53
CA ALA A 269 -11.26 -7.88 -2.35
C ALA A 269 -12.33 -7.14 -1.52
N LYS A 270 -13.13 -7.87 -0.73
CA LYS A 270 -14.21 -7.33 0.09
C LYS A 270 -13.71 -6.43 1.22
N ASN A 271 -12.69 -6.86 1.95
CA ASN A 271 -12.26 -6.21 3.18
C ASN A 271 -11.28 -5.07 2.92
N GLY A 272 -10.43 -5.18 1.89
CA GLY A 272 -9.43 -4.15 1.56
C GLY A 272 -9.55 -3.64 0.13
N GLY A 273 -9.49 -4.53 -0.86
CA GLY A 273 -9.32 -4.19 -2.28
C GLY A 273 -10.33 -3.15 -2.78
N ASN A 274 -11.62 -3.36 -2.52
CA ASN A 274 -12.70 -2.45 -2.93
C ASN A 274 -12.59 -1.07 -2.26
N GLU A 275 -12.11 -0.98 -1.02
CA GLU A 275 -11.93 0.30 -0.33
C GLU A 275 -10.66 1.01 -0.81
N ILE A 276 -9.56 0.29 -1.07
CA ILE A 276 -8.35 0.87 -1.67
C ILE A 276 -8.71 1.45 -3.04
N GLU A 277 -9.38 0.69 -3.91
CA GLU A 277 -9.78 1.14 -5.25
C GLU A 277 -10.62 2.43 -5.22
N ARG A 278 -11.52 2.57 -4.25
CA ARG A 278 -12.41 3.73 -4.13
C ARG A 278 -11.78 4.94 -3.46
N ARG A 279 -10.68 4.78 -2.73
CA ARG A 279 -10.18 5.82 -1.81
C ARG A 279 -8.75 6.23 -2.05
N VAL A 280 -7.92 5.36 -2.59
CA VAL A 280 -6.54 5.69 -2.93
C VAL A 280 -6.53 6.18 -4.36
N PHE A 281 -5.94 7.34 -4.61
CA PHE A 281 -5.88 8.00 -5.92
C PHE A 281 -4.44 8.30 -6.31
N VAL A 282 -3.47 7.60 -5.75
CA VAL A 282 -2.05 7.64 -6.16
C VAL A 282 -1.60 6.23 -6.54
N PRO A 283 -0.66 6.06 -7.49
CA PRO A 283 -0.09 4.75 -7.78
C PRO A 283 0.77 4.28 -6.60
N LEU A 284 0.82 2.97 -6.36
CA LEU A 284 1.50 2.38 -5.21
C LEU A 284 2.45 1.25 -5.64
N TYR A 285 3.47 1.00 -4.83
CA TYR A 285 4.22 -0.24 -4.93
C TYR A 285 3.39 -1.41 -4.39
N TYR A 286 3.65 -2.63 -4.91
CA TYR A 286 2.96 -3.84 -4.44
C TYR A 286 3.04 -4.05 -2.93
N TYR A 287 4.18 -3.74 -2.30
CA TYR A 287 4.35 -3.91 -0.86
C TYR A 287 3.56 -2.90 -0.03
N GLU A 288 3.28 -1.71 -0.55
CA GLU A 288 2.40 -0.72 0.09
C GLU A 288 0.95 -1.18 0.01
N VAL A 289 0.54 -1.66 -1.17
CA VAL A 289 -0.79 -2.25 -1.39
C VAL A 289 -1.00 -3.44 -0.45
N ASP A 290 -0.07 -4.39 -0.40
CA ASP A 290 -0.18 -5.59 0.43
C ASP A 290 -0.31 -5.24 1.91
N ALA A 291 0.45 -4.25 2.41
CA ALA A 291 0.34 -3.79 3.80
C ALA A 291 -1.03 -3.19 4.11
N MET A 292 -1.59 -2.39 3.18
CA MET A 292 -2.93 -1.83 3.29
C MET A 292 -4.02 -2.91 3.22
N LEU A 293 -3.80 -3.94 2.40
CA LEU A 293 -4.68 -5.11 2.32
C LEU A 293 -4.65 -5.93 3.60
N ASP A 294 -3.48 -6.18 4.21
CA ASP A 294 -3.38 -6.92 5.48
C ASP A 294 -4.05 -6.18 6.63
N LEU A 295 -3.79 -4.87 6.74
CA LEU A 295 -4.47 -4.00 7.70
C LEU A 295 -5.99 -4.16 7.60
N SER A 296 -6.53 -4.15 6.38
CA SER A 296 -7.98 -4.19 6.15
C SER A 296 -8.56 -5.58 6.24
N PHE A 297 -7.80 -6.62 5.90
CA PHE A 297 -8.18 -8.01 6.09
C PHE A 297 -8.35 -8.32 7.59
N ASN A 298 -7.40 -7.87 8.41
CA ASN A 298 -7.40 -8.11 9.85
C ASN A 298 -8.23 -7.08 10.66
N GLY A 299 -8.21 -5.81 10.27
CA GLY A 299 -8.90 -4.70 10.95
C GLY A 299 -10.27 -4.34 10.37
N GLY A 300 -10.66 -4.99 9.27
CA GLY A 300 -11.90 -4.73 8.53
C GLY A 300 -11.82 -3.51 7.60
N PRO A 301 -12.85 -3.31 6.75
CA PRO A 301 -12.89 -2.21 5.75
C PRO A 301 -12.92 -0.80 6.39
N GLY A 302 -13.19 -0.72 7.70
CA GLY A 302 -13.11 0.52 8.47
C GLY A 302 -11.70 1.14 8.48
N ALA A 303 -10.66 0.33 8.31
CA ALA A 303 -9.26 0.73 8.45
C ALA A 303 -8.76 1.72 7.39
N LEU A 304 -9.40 1.72 6.22
CA LEU A 304 -9.05 2.60 5.09
C LEU A 304 -9.96 3.81 4.96
N LYS A 305 -11.19 3.76 5.51
CA LYS A 305 -12.21 4.77 5.27
C LYS A 305 -12.41 5.78 6.38
N SER A 306 -11.97 5.46 7.60
CA SER A 306 -12.33 6.22 8.79
C SER A 306 -11.16 7.05 9.29
N ASP A 307 -11.46 8.23 9.82
CA ASP A 307 -10.51 8.92 10.69
C ASP A 307 -10.45 8.11 12.00
N ALA A 308 -9.30 7.51 12.28
CA ALA A 308 -9.06 6.64 13.42
C ALA A 308 -8.14 7.33 14.41
N SER A 309 -8.46 7.26 15.70
CA SER A 309 -7.55 7.65 16.77
C SER A 309 -6.68 6.47 17.16
N SER A 310 -5.42 6.72 17.49
CA SER A 310 -4.58 5.75 18.19
C SER A 310 -5.10 5.57 19.61
N LEU A 311 -5.67 4.39 19.90
CA LEU A 311 -6.17 4.04 21.24
C LEU A 311 -5.06 3.64 22.21
N TYR A 312 -4.00 3.04 21.66
CA TYR A 312 -2.83 2.56 22.37
C TYR A 312 -1.57 2.83 21.54
N ASP A 313 -0.47 3.13 22.22
CA ASP A 313 0.85 3.09 21.58
C ASP A 313 1.29 1.64 21.27
N GLU A 314 2.41 1.49 20.57
CA GLU A 314 3.00 0.18 20.22
C GLU A 314 3.32 -0.70 21.45
N ASN A 315 3.49 -0.10 22.63
CA ASN A 315 3.82 -0.80 23.87
C ASN A 315 2.58 -1.19 24.69
N GLY A 316 1.38 -0.86 24.22
CA GLY A 316 0.12 -1.13 24.90
C GLY A 316 -0.23 -0.15 26.02
N ASN A 317 0.40 1.03 26.07
CA ASN A 317 -0.04 2.11 26.93
C ASN A 317 -1.25 2.81 26.31
N LYS A 318 -2.29 3.00 27.12
CA LYS A 318 -3.54 3.63 26.64
C LYS A 318 -3.32 5.12 26.40
N ASN A 319 -3.67 5.56 25.20
CA ASN A 319 -3.60 6.97 24.81
C ASN A 319 -4.83 7.75 25.28
N PRO A 320 -4.72 9.08 25.46
CA PRO A 320 -5.88 9.96 25.60
C PRO A 320 -6.84 9.84 24.41
N PRO A 321 -8.14 10.10 24.59
CA PRO A 321 -9.09 10.13 23.48
C PRO A 321 -8.65 11.10 22.38
N LYS A 322 -8.86 10.72 21.11
CA LYS A 322 -8.50 11.53 19.92
C LYS A 322 -7.01 11.80 19.75
N THR A 323 -6.14 10.97 20.33
CA THR A 323 -4.71 10.98 20.01
C THR A 323 -4.49 10.57 18.55
N GLN A 324 -3.68 11.34 17.81
CA GLN A 324 -3.28 11.07 16.42
C GLN A 324 -4.44 10.68 15.48
N VAL A 325 -5.52 11.47 15.45
CA VAL A 325 -6.64 11.18 14.54
C VAL A 325 -6.18 11.32 13.10
N GLN A 326 -6.08 10.19 12.39
CA GLN A 326 -5.55 10.10 11.04
C GLN A 326 -6.38 9.13 10.18
N ASN A 327 -6.20 9.22 8.87
CA ASN A 327 -6.86 8.33 7.91
C ASN A 327 -5.85 7.90 6.86
N LEU A 328 -5.65 6.58 6.76
CA LEU A 328 -4.60 6.02 5.89
C LEU A 328 -4.75 6.44 4.43
N SER A 329 -5.98 6.41 3.89
CA SER A 329 -6.21 6.81 2.50
C SER A 329 -5.90 8.29 2.27
N LYS A 330 -6.17 9.16 3.25
CA LYS A 330 -5.83 10.59 3.16
C LYS A 330 -4.32 10.80 3.21
N LEU A 331 -3.60 10.09 4.08
CA LEU A 331 -2.13 10.17 4.18
C LEU A 331 -1.48 9.78 2.85
N VAL A 332 -1.88 8.64 2.29
CA VAL A 332 -1.34 8.13 1.04
C VAL A 332 -1.68 9.08 -0.13
N ASN A 333 -2.93 9.55 -0.24
CA ASN A 333 -3.31 10.51 -1.28
C ASN A 333 -2.62 11.88 -1.16
N ALA A 334 -2.18 12.24 0.04
CA ALA A 334 -1.45 13.47 0.30
C ALA A 334 0.07 13.33 0.14
N ASP A 335 0.55 12.17 -0.32
CA ASP A 335 1.98 11.89 -0.48
C ASP A 335 2.72 12.02 0.87
N ARG A 336 2.17 11.34 1.91
CA ARG A 336 2.70 11.31 3.28
C ARG A 336 3.11 9.87 3.67
N TYR A 337 3.85 9.22 2.79
CA TYR A 337 4.29 7.84 2.93
C TYR A 337 5.17 7.60 4.18
N SER A 338 5.98 8.58 4.58
CA SER A 338 6.82 8.53 5.77
C SER A 338 6.03 8.40 7.07
N LEU A 339 4.80 8.89 7.09
CA LEU A 339 3.91 8.83 8.25
C LEU A 339 3.17 7.49 8.35
N VAL A 340 3.10 6.73 7.24
CA VAL A 340 2.30 5.49 7.16
C VAL A 340 2.84 4.38 8.07
N PRO A 341 4.14 4.08 8.16
CA PRO A 341 4.65 3.07 9.08
C PRO A 341 4.26 3.35 10.54
N ASN A 342 4.31 4.61 10.98
CA ASN A 342 3.90 5.00 12.33
C ASN A 342 2.37 4.90 12.50
N TYR A 343 1.59 5.25 11.48
CA TYR A 343 0.14 5.03 11.47
C TYR A 343 -0.18 3.54 11.67
N LEU A 344 0.46 2.65 10.90
CA LEU A 344 0.22 1.21 10.93
C LEU A 344 0.51 0.63 12.33
N LYS A 345 1.60 1.04 12.98
CA LYS A 345 1.95 0.57 14.33
C LYS A 345 0.96 1.00 15.42
N ASN A 346 0.40 2.20 15.32
CA ASN A 346 -0.36 2.83 16.41
C ASN A 346 -1.89 2.78 16.24
N HIS A 347 -2.38 2.32 15.09
CA HIS A 347 -3.80 2.18 14.79
C HIS A 347 -4.17 0.73 14.57
N PHE A 348 -5.42 0.37 14.86
CA PHE A 348 -5.95 -0.99 14.67
C PHE A 348 -5.08 -2.09 15.33
N ASN A 349 -4.46 -1.76 16.47
CA ASN A 349 -3.64 -2.67 17.30
C ASN A 349 -4.42 -3.30 18.47
N THR A 350 -5.75 -3.36 18.36
CA THR A 350 -6.64 -3.84 19.42
C THR A 350 -7.52 -4.99 18.92
N SER A 351 -7.80 -5.96 19.80
CA SER A 351 -8.94 -6.88 19.66
C SER A 351 -9.96 -6.54 20.73
N ASN A 352 -11.24 -6.39 20.36
CA ASN A 352 -12.31 -5.94 21.26
C ASN A 352 -11.98 -4.65 22.05
N LYS A 353 -11.31 -3.69 21.38
CA LYS A 353 -10.85 -2.40 21.95
C LYS A 353 -9.81 -2.54 23.08
N VAL A 354 -9.22 -3.71 23.25
CA VAL A 354 -8.11 -3.96 24.16
C VAL A 354 -6.86 -4.22 23.33
N TRP A 355 -5.74 -3.59 23.69
CA TRP A 355 -4.47 -3.84 23.04
C TRP A 355 -4.09 -5.33 23.10
N SER A 356 -3.61 -5.88 21.99
CA SER A 356 -3.21 -7.28 21.88
C SER A 356 -1.83 -7.38 21.27
N ALA A 357 -0.90 -8.05 21.95
CA ALA A 357 0.46 -8.27 21.48
C ALA A 357 0.49 -8.96 20.10
N GLY A 358 -0.41 -9.92 19.86
CA GLY A 358 -0.49 -10.61 18.56
C GLY A 358 -0.91 -9.67 17.43
N VAL A 359 -1.86 -8.77 17.69
CA VAL A 359 -2.30 -7.76 16.73
C VAL A 359 -1.20 -6.72 16.52
N GLN A 360 -0.51 -6.28 17.59
CA GLN A 360 0.63 -5.38 17.49
C GLN A 360 1.76 -5.97 16.64
N ASN A 361 2.14 -7.23 16.86
CA ASN A 361 3.17 -7.90 16.04
C ASN A 361 2.80 -7.93 14.54
N ARG A 362 1.50 -8.03 14.22
CA ARG A 362 0.97 -7.93 12.85
C ARG A 362 1.08 -6.50 12.31
N ARG A 363 0.69 -5.50 13.10
CA ARG A 363 0.84 -4.08 12.74
C ARG A 363 2.29 -3.67 12.51
N ASP A 364 3.22 -4.22 13.30
CA ASP A 364 4.65 -4.01 13.06
C ASP A 364 5.09 -4.65 11.74
N MET A 365 4.58 -5.83 11.40
CA MET A 365 4.83 -6.46 10.09
C MET A 365 4.29 -5.58 8.96
N ASP A 366 3.07 -5.07 9.06
CA ASP A 366 2.48 -4.19 8.04
C ASP A 366 3.33 -2.93 7.85
N ALA A 367 3.81 -2.32 8.94
CA ALA A 367 4.69 -1.17 8.87
C ALA A 367 6.01 -1.49 8.14
N ARG A 368 6.64 -2.62 8.45
CA ARG A 368 7.84 -3.10 7.75
C ARG A 368 7.56 -3.45 6.29
N MET A 369 6.40 -4.02 6.01
CA MET A 369 5.94 -4.35 4.65
C MET A 369 5.82 -3.08 3.81
N PHE A 370 5.13 -2.09 4.34
CA PHE A 370 4.93 -0.79 3.69
C PHE A 370 6.26 -0.08 3.44
N ALA A 371 7.20 -0.16 4.38
CA ALA A 371 8.55 0.41 4.22
C ALA A 371 9.50 -0.44 3.35
N ASN A 372 9.04 -1.57 2.80
CA ASN A 372 9.83 -2.54 2.03
C ASN A 372 11.10 -3.02 2.76
N GLU A 373 11.00 -3.26 4.07
CA GLU A 373 12.09 -3.80 4.86
C GLU A 373 12.32 -5.30 4.55
N GLU A 374 13.54 -5.80 4.79
CA GLU A 374 13.95 -7.18 4.49
C GLU A 374 12.98 -8.23 5.07
N ASN A 375 12.46 -7.97 6.27
CA ASN A 375 11.51 -8.83 7.00
C ASN A 375 10.06 -8.34 6.95
N GLY A 376 9.69 -7.56 5.91
CA GLY A 376 8.35 -6.99 5.76
C GLY A 376 7.21 -8.01 5.61
N TYR A 377 7.52 -9.27 5.31
CA TYR A 377 6.53 -10.34 5.16
C TYR A 377 6.73 -11.45 6.20
N THR A 378 7.42 -11.13 7.28
CA THR A 378 7.76 -12.06 8.34
C THR A 378 7.10 -11.61 9.64
N PHE A 379 6.30 -12.50 10.23
CA PHE A 379 5.79 -12.33 11.58
C PHE A 379 6.93 -12.45 12.59
N LEU A 380 7.18 -11.38 13.33
CA LEU A 380 8.16 -11.34 14.41
C LEU A 380 7.41 -11.17 15.73
N ALA A 381 7.71 -12.01 16.72
CA ALA A 381 7.10 -11.94 18.04
C ALA A 381 7.85 -10.96 18.95
N THR A 382 7.81 -9.67 18.61
CA THR A 382 8.47 -8.57 19.35
C THR A 382 7.72 -8.21 20.63
N HIS A 383 6.40 -8.26 20.58
CA HIS A 383 5.50 -8.03 21.71
C HIS A 383 5.01 -9.37 22.26
N SER A 384 4.97 -9.45 23.59
CA SER A 384 4.38 -10.56 24.32
C SER A 384 3.30 -10.06 25.26
N SER A 385 2.19 -10.79 25.34
CA SER A 385 1.18 -10.53 26.36
C SER A 385 1.81 -10.80 27.72
N LYS A 386 1.78 -9.81 28.63
CA LYS A 386 2.17 -10.03 30.03
C LYS A 386 1.30 -11.17 30.57
N LYS A 387 1.91 -12.32 30.87
CA LYS A 387 1.24 -13.38 31.63
C LYS A 387 0.71 -12.74 32.91
N LYS A 388 -0.62 -12.68 33.07
CA LYS A 388 -1.22 -12.32 34.37
C LYS A 388 -0.67 -13.32 35.38
N LYS A 389 0.12 -12.82 36.34
CA LYS A 389 0.57 -13.57 37.51
C LYS A 389 -0.62 -13.90 38.41
#